data_AF-A0A928EKQ1-F1
#
_entry.id   AF-A0A928EKQ1-F1
#
_cell.length_a   1.000
_cell.length_b   1.000
_cell.length_c   1.000
_cell.angle_alpha   90.00
_cell.angle_beta   90.00
_cell.angle_gamma   90.00
#
_symmetry.space_group_name_H-M   'P 1'
#
loop_
_entity.id
_entity.type
_entity.pdbx_description
1 polymer ?
#
loop_
_entity_poly.entity_id
_entity_poly.type
_entity_poly.pdbx_seq_one_letter_code
_entity_poly.pdbx_strand_id
1 'polypeptide(L)'
;MRKSFIALSLALLVLSSGCAQPEQSKATRSNIKDPPSCTRKLEVAAELAIPGEISGFDCYDTDNSLEYLFRESHDQTILAMTKGTWISTPDSPLFILEGDGWFVLANKDNSLAMEAKGVVNKGAFVELVNNVETDDTDPAHYDSETCSQFASALIHAFAFEQEPLPENLSSEAREIIGDDYGVLTGDASFRALDPDSPDARIILGNNSQRINKFCAQGGEIFNGIG
;
A
#
# COMPACT_ATOMS: atom_id res chain seq x y z
N MET A 1 -2.93 71.43 53.43
CA MET A 1 -3.74 70.50 52.62
C MET A 1 -2.85 69.91 51.54
N ARG A 2 -2.36 68.68 51.75
CA ARG A 2 -1.55 67.93 50.78
C ARG A 2 -2.50 67.21 49.82
N LYS A 3 -2.38 67.45 48.52
CA LYS A 3 -2.99 66.61 47.49
C LYS A 3 -1.88 65.79 46.83
N SER A 4 -1.82 64.52 47.21
CA SER A 4 -1.06 63.49 46.51
C SER A 4 -1.72 63.24 45.16
N PHE A 5 -0.93 63.20 44.09
CA PHE A 5 -1.29 62.46 42.88
C PHE A 5 -0.16 61.48 42.59
N ILE A 6 -0.49 60.21 42.84
CA ILE A 6 0.29 59.04 42.48
C ILE A 6 0.12 58.88 40.97
N ALA A 7 1.20 59.05 40.21
CA ALA A 7 1.23 58.64 38.81
C ALA A 7 1.43 57.13 38.78
N LEU A 8 0.34 56.41 38.51
CA LEU A 8 0.33 54.96 38.34
C LEU A 8 1.03 54.63 37.01
N SER A 9 2.18 53.96 37.09
CA SER A 9 2.87 53.40 35.94
C SER A 9 1.99 52.33 35.28
N LEU A 10 1.45 52.64 34.10
CA LEU A 10 0.82 51.64 33.24
C LEU A 10 1.93 50.89 32.52
N ALA A 11 2.38 49.78 33.10
CA ALA A 11 3.18 48.80 32.39
C ALA A 11 2.27 48.16 31.32
N LEU A 12 2.52 48.46 30.05
CA LEU A 12 1.96 47.70 28.95
C LEU A 12 2.52 46.28 29.03
N LEU A 13 1.72 45.35 29.54
CA LEU A 13 1.91 43.92 29.29
C LEU A 13 1.68 43.70 27.80
N VAL A 14 2.76 43.68 27.03
CA VAL A 14 2.79 43.05 25.72
C VAL A 14 2.60 41.55 25.98
N LEU A 15 1.34 41.12 25.96
CA LEU A 15 1.01 39.72 25.76
C LEU A 15 1.52 39.38 24.38
N SER A 16 2.75 38.89 24.30
CA SER A 16 3.21 38.11 23.18
C SER A 16 2.28 36.90 23.10
N SER A 17 1.18 37.05 22.36
CA SER A 17 0.56 35.96 21.64
C SER A 17 1.62 35.46 20.66
N GLY A 18 2.60 34.72 21.19
CA GLY A 18 3.27 33.70 20.41
C GLY A 18 2.14 32.88 19.86
N CYS A 19 1.90 32.98 18.57
CA CYS A 19 1.14 32.00 17.84
C CYS A 19 1.80 30.68 18.19
N ALA A 20 1.23 29.94 19.14
CA ALA A 20 1.44 28.52 19.20
C ALA A 20 1.06 28.07 17.80
N GLN A 21 2.07 27.74 16.99
CA GLN A 21 1.83 27.01 15.77
C GLN A 21 0.95 25.83 16.20
N PRO A 22 -0.22 25.62 15.60
CA PRO A 22 -0.95 24.39 15.85
C PRO A 22 0.08 23.28 15.70
N GLU A 23 0.26 22.46 16.74
CA GLU A 23 1.15 21.30 16.70
C GLU A 23 0.84 20.60 15.39
N GLN A 24 1.78 20.68 14.45
CA GLN A 24 1.67 19.93 13.22
C GLN A 24 1.66 18.49 13.68
N SER A 25 0.49 17.86 13.70
CA SER A 25 0.41 16.41 13.67
C SER A 25 1.02 16.04 12.32
N LYS A 26 2.34 15.87 12.30
CA LYS A 26 3.05 15.25 11.20
C LYS A 26 2.73 13.79 11.36
N ALA A 27 1.87 13.26 10.49
CA ALA A 27 1.70 11.83 10.36
C ALA A 27 3.12 11.20 10.36
N THR A 28 3.40 10.39 11.35
CA THR A 28 4.66 9.66 11.46
C THR A 28 4.37 8.22 11.09
N ARG A 29 5.32 7.54 10.46
CA ARG A 29 5.19 6.12 10.13
C ARG A 29 4.67 5.27 11.31
N SER A 30 5.03 5.61 12.55
CA SER A 30 4.56 4.91 13.75
C SER A 30 3.09 5.16 14.09
N ASN A 31 2.59 6.38 13.99
CA ASN A 31 1.22 6.68 14.41
C ASN A 31 0.17 6.31 13.35
N ILE A 32 0.57 6.20 12.08
CA ILE A 32 -0.29 5.73 10.98
C ILE A 32 -0.41 4.20 10.92
N LYS A 33 0.49 3.43 11.54
CA LYS A 33 0.39 1.96 11.58
C LYS A 33 -0.73 1.44 12.49
N ASP A 34 -1.34 2.32 13.29
CA ASP A 34 -2.40 1.98 14.25
C ASP A 34 -3.75 2.59 13.80
N PRO A 35 -4.46 1.94 12.84
CA PRO A 35 -5.69 2.48 12.30
C PRO A 35 -6.83 2.50 13.33
N PRO A 36 -7.85 3.37 13.17
CA PRO A 36 -8.98 3.45 14.08
C PRO A 36 -9.86 2.19 14.09
N SER A 37 -10.04 1.55 12.93
CA SER A 37 -10.71 0.27 12.75
C SER A 37 -9.82 -0.68 11.95
N CYS A 38 -9.83 -1.95 12.34
CA CYS A 38 -9.23 -3.03 11.58
C CYS A 38 -9.89 -4.34 12.02
N THR A 39 -11.01 -4.68 11.39
CA THR A 39 -11.78 -5.86 11.79
C THR A 39 -11.01 -7.15 11.49
N ARG A 40 -10.40 -7.22 10.31
CA ARG A 40 -9.55 -8.32 9.88
C ARG A 40 -8.24 -7.80 9.31
N LYS A 41 -7.15 -7.99 10.07
CA LYS A 41 -5.80 -7.62 9.64
C LYS A 41 -5.12 -8.76 8.89
N LEU A 42 -4.59 -8.46 7.71
CA LEU A 42 -3.78 -9.37 6.90
C LEU A 42 -2.41 -8.74 6.66
N GLU A 43 -1.35 -9.42 7.06
CA GLU A 43 0.02 -8.93 6.86
C GLU A 43 0.48 -9.15 5.41
N VAL A 44 1.18 -8.15 4.88
CA VAL A 44 1.69 -8.11 3.51
C VAL A 44 3.21 -8.08 3.57
N ALA A 45 3.84 -9.06 2.94
CA ALA A 45 5.28 -9.21 2.83
C ALA A 45 5.77 -9.14 1.37
N ALA A 46 4.84 -9.19 0.41
CA ALA A 46 5.01 -8.85 -0.99
C ALA A 46 3.62 -8.70 -1.65
N GLU A 47 3.57 -8.07 -2.81
CA GLU A 47 2.37 -8.01 -3.64
C GLU A 47 2.61 -8.69 -4.98
N LEU A 48 1.65 -9.50 -5.40
CA LEU A 48 1.69 -10.12 -6.72
C LEU A 48 1.64 -9.03 -7.79
N ALA A 49 2.35 -9.24 -8.91
CA ALA A 49 2.51 -8.29 -10.00
C ALA A 49 3.32 -7.00 -9.68
N ILE A 50 3.85 -6.83 -8.47
CA ILE A 50 4.69 -5.68 -8.11
C ILE A 50 6.16 -6.13 -8.01
N PRO A 51 7.06 -5.70 -8.91
CA PRO A 51 8.47 -6.07 -8.80
C PRO A 51 9.08 -5.44 -7.53
N GLY A 52 9.98 -6.12 -6.83
CA GLY A 52 10.69 -5.55 -5.68
C GLY A 52 10.02 -5.68 -4.30
N GLU A 53 10.62 -5.01 -3.32
CA GLU A 53 10.29 -5.16 -1.91
C GLU A 53 9.18 -4.19 -1.48
N ILE A 54 8.10 -4.73 -0.93
CA ILE A 54 6.98 -3.99 -0.35
C ILE A 54 6.50 -4.73 0.88
N SER A 55 6.11 -4.00 1.92
CA SER A 55 5.53 -4.62 3.11
C SER A 55 4.45 -3.74 3.73
N GLY A 56 3.67 -4.30 4.64
CA GLY A 56 2.64 -3.57 5.36
C GLY A 56 1.50 -4.49 5.76
N PHE A 57 0.28 -3.97 5.71
CA PHE A 57 -0.91 -4.75 6.03
C PHE A 57 -2.16 -4.18 5.38
N ASP A 58 -3.17 -5.03 5.29
CA ASP A 58 -4.52 -4.66 4.92
C ASP A 58 -5.47 -4.90 6.10
N CYS A 59 -6.49 -4.06 6.19
CA CYS A 59 -7.60 -4.18 7.11
C CYS A 59 -8.89 -4.23 6.28
N TYR A 60 -9.66 -5.28 6.49
CA TYR A 60 -10.96 -5.47 5.87
C TYR A 60 -12.05 -5.55 6.93
N ASP A 61 -13.25 -5.12 6.54
CA ASP A 61 -14.46 -5.36 7.32
C ASP A 61 -14.97 -6.81 7.16
N THR A 62 -16.14 -7.10 7.74
CA THR A 62 -16.75 -8.43 7.67
C THR A 62 -17.23 -8.83 6.27
N ASP A 63 -17.42 -7.84 5.38
CA ASP A 63 -17.87 -8.03 4.01
C ASP A 63 -16.68 -8.02 3.03
N ASN A 64 -15.45 -8.11 3.55
CA ASN A 64 -14.19 -8.04 2.80
C ASN A 64 -13.97 -6.71 2.04
N SER A 65 -14.62 -5.63 2.47
CA SER A 65 -14.35 -4.28 1.92
C SER A 65 -13.16 -3.67 2.64
N LEU A 66 -12.31 -2.94 1.89
CA LEU A 66 -11.11 -2.34 2.45
C LEU A 66 -11.48 -1.23 3.45
N GLU A 67 -11.04 -1.39 4.70
CA GLU A 67 -11.14 -0.36 5.73
C GLU A 67 -9.91 0.55 5.73
N TYR A 68 -8.73 -0.07 5.66
CA TYR A 68 -7.44 0.58 5.79
C TYR A 68 -6.35 -0.29 5.17
N LEU A 69 -5.37 0.34 4.55
CA LEU A 69 -4.17 -0.30 4.05
C LEU A 69 -2.98 0.57 4.39
N PHE A 70 -1.89 -0.08 4.77
CA PHE A 70 -0.60 0.54 4.95
C PHE A 70 0.43 -0.18 4.09
N ARG A 71 1.30 0.60 3.45
CA ARG A 71 2.40 0.10 2.63
C ARG A 71 3.67 0.89 2.85
N GLU A 72 4.80 0.20 2.83
CA GLU A 72 6.13 0.78 2.94
C GLU A 72 7.15 0.08 2.04
N SER A 73 8.02 0.89 1.44
CA SER A 73 9.15 0.45 0.64
C SER A 73 10.25 1.50 0.72
N HIS A 74 11.48 1.06 0.45
CA HIS A 74 12.61 1.96 0.20
C HIS A 74 12.62 2.52 -1.23
N ASP A 75 11.77 1.98 -2.11
CA ASP A 75 11.64 2.37 -3.50
C ASP A 75 10.29 3.06 -3.76
N GLN A 76 10.35 4.32 -4.18
CA GLN A 76 9.17 5.14 -4.47
C GLN A 76 8.42 4.67 -5.72
N THR A 77 9.12 4.08 -6.69
CA THR A 77 8.50 3.50 -7.89
C THR A 77 7.63 2.32 -7.50
N ILE A 78 8.13 1.47 -6.60
CA ILE A 78 7.35 0.33 -6.09
C ILE A 78 6.10 0.79 -5.33
N LEU A 79 6.22 1.85 -4.50
CA LEU A 79 5.06 2.46 -3.83
C LEU A 79 4.03 3.02 -4.82
N ALA A 80 4.49 3.64 -5.91
CA ALA A 80 3.61 4.14 -6.96
C ALA A 80 2.89 3.00 -7.70
N MET A 81 3.59 1.91 -8.02
CA MET A 81 3.02 0.73 -8.67
C MET A 81 1.95 0.07 -7.79
N THR A 82 2.24 -0.21 -6.51
CA THR A 82 1.22 -0.79 -5.60
C THR A 82 0.01 0.12 -5.47
N LYS A 83 0.20 1.44 -5.33
CA LYS A 83 -0.90 2.42 -5.29
C LYS A 83 -1.79 2.31 -6.53
N GLY A 84 -1.20 2.14 -7.71
CA GLY A 84 -1.91 1.99 -8.98
C GLY A 84 -2.79 0.74 -9.10
N THR A 85 -2.57 -0.28 -8.26
CA THR A 85 -3.40 -1.51 -8.25
C THR A 85 -4.74 -1.34 -7.52
N TRP A 86 -4.92 -0.26 -6.78
CA TRP A 86 -6.12 -0.03 -5.97
C TRP A 86 -7.12 0.87 -6.70
N ILE A 87 -8.37 0.42 -6.71
CA ILE A 87 -9.45 1.10 -7.42
C ILE A 87 -10.35 1.82 -6.40
N SER A 88 -10.32 3.15 -6.44
CA SER A 88 -11.35 3.97 -5.78
C SER A 88 -12.60 4.04 -6.66
N THR A 89 -13.79 3.83 -6.08
CA THR A 89 -15.08 3.95 -6.79
C THR A 89 -16.02 4.93 -6.08
N PRO A 90 -17.05 5.48 -6.74
CA PRO A 90 -18.02 6.35 -6.08
C PRO A 90 -18.77 5.69 -4.91
N ASP A 91 -19.02 4.38 -5.00
CA ASP A 91 -19.72 3.60 -3.97
C ASP A 91 -18.79 3.17 -2.83
N SER A 92 -17.48 3.14 -3.07
CA SER A 92 -16.45 2.78 -2.09
C SER A 92 -15.21 3.66 -2.31
N PRO A 93 -15.29 4.95 -1.94
CA PRO A 93 -14.20 5.89 -2.17
C PRO A 93 -13.04 5.60 -1.22
N LEU A 94 -11.84 5.54 -1.79
CA LEU A 94 -10.59 5.44 -1.04
C LEU A 94 -9.94 6.81 -0.92
N PHE A 95 -9.29 7.03 0.22
CA PHE A 95 -8.56 8.25 0.52
C PHE A 95 -7.10 7.89 0.80
N ILE A 96 -6.19 8.68 0.26
CA ILE A 96 -4.76 8.46 0.37
C ILE A 96 -4.09 9.51 1.25
N LEU A 97 -3.10 9.06 2.01
CA LEU A 97 -2.11 9.89 2.68
C LEU A 97 -0.72 9.30 2.42
N GLU A 98 0.19 10.13 1.91
CA GLU A 98 1.56 9.73 1.57
C GLU A 98 2.57 10.33 2.55
N GLY A 99 3.64 9.58 2.80
CA GLY A 99 4.80 10.04 3.56
C GLY A 99 6.09 9.50 2.95
N ASP A 100 7.21 9.80 3.60
CA ASP A 100 8.53 9.37 3.12
C ASP A 100 8.71 7.85 3.31
N GLY A 101 8.72 7.11 2.20
CA GLY A 101 8.84 5.65 2.16
C GLY A 101 7.59 4.88 2.56
N TRP A 102 6.40 5.50 2.59
CA TRP A 102 5.15 4.83 2.89
C TRP A 102 3.91 5.57 2.38
N PHE A 103 2.80 4.85 2.23
CA PHE A 103 1.48 5.46 2.08
C PHE A 103 0.41 4.67 2.82
N VAL A 104 -0.74 5.31 2.97
CA VAL A 104 -1.96 4.74 3.52
C VAL A 104 -3.09 4.94 2.53
N LEU A 105 -3.88 3.89 2.31
CA LEU A 105 -5.23 4.03 1.77
C LEU A 105 -6.24 3.75 2.89
N ALA A 106 -7.28 4.55 2.98
CA ALA A 106 -8.33 4.37 3.98
C ALA A 106 -9.70 4.61 3.35
N ASN A 107 -10.71 3.89 3.83
CA ASN A 107 -12.07 4.29 3.56
C ASN A 107 -12.40 5.64 4.26
N LYS A 108 -13.56 6.21 3.91
CA LYS A 108 -14.00 7.50 4.46
C LYS A 108 -14.06 7.53 5.98
N ASP A 109 -14.51 6.45 6.61
CA ASP A 109 -14.70 6.42 8.06
C ASP A 109 -13.36 6.40 8.80
N ASN A 110 -12.39 5.61 8.33
CA ASN A 110 -11.05 5.59 8.91
C ASN A 110 -10.31 6.91 8.66
N SER A 111 -10.43 7.51 7.47
CA SER A 111 -9.77 8.79 7.19
C SER A 111 -10.28 9.91 8.11
N LEU A 112 -11.60 10.03 8.28
CA LEU A 112 -12.22 10.99 9.20
C LEU A 112 -11.90 10.68 10.67
N ALA A 113 -11.85 9.41 11.06
CA ALA A 113 -11.51 9.02 12.43
C ALA A 113 -10.04 9.34 12.78
N MET A 114 -9.11 9.20 11.83
CA MET A 114 -7.70 9.60 12.01
C MET A 114 -7.56 11.11 12.23
N GLU A 115 -8.31 11.92 11.49
CA GLU A 115 -8.37 13.37 11.68
C GLU A 115 -8.99 13.74 13.04
N ALA A 116 -10.10 13.11 13.40
CA ALA A 116 -10.80 13.37 14.66
C ALA A 116 -9.96 13.02 15.89
N LYS A 117 -9.11 11.98 15.79
CA LYS A 117 -8.14 11.60 16.83
C LYS A 117 -6.89 12.49 16.86
N GLY A 118 -6.72 13.39 15.89
CA GLY A 118 -5.54 14.25 15.77
C GLY A 118 -4.26 13.48 15.38
N VAL A 119 -4.41 12.29 14.76
CA VAL A 119 -3.27 11.52 14.24
C VAL A 119 -2.69 12.18 12.99
N VAL A 120 -3.58 12.80 12.20
CA VAL A 120 -3.27 13.57 10.99
C VAL A 120 -4.02 14.91 11.05
N ASN A 121 -3.53 15.91 10.30
CA ASN A 121 -4.24 17.18 10.20
C ASN A 121 -5.57 17.01 9.45
N LYS A 122 -6.57 17.82 9.77
CA LYS A 122 -7.83 17.85 9.04
C LYS A 122 -7.59 18.16 7.54
N GLY A 123 -8.16 17.34 6.65
CA GLY A 123 -7.97 17.43 5.21
C GLY A 123 -6.62 16.90 4.72
N ALA A 124 -5.87 16.17 5.54
CA ALA A 124 -4.60 15.56 5.12
C ALA A 124 -4.83 14.37 4.17
N PHE A 125 -5.92 13.64 4.37
CA PHE A 125 -6.35 12.60 3.43
C PHE A 125 -6.98 13.25 2.20
N VAL A 126 -6.47 12.91 1.03
CA VAL A 126 -7.04 13.31 -0.26
C VAL A 126 -7.73 12.13 -0.90
N GLU A 127 -8.83 12.35 -1.63
CA GLU A 127 -9.49 11.26 -2.35
C GLU A 127 -8.51 10.68 -3.38
N LEU A 128 -8.41 9.35 -3.42
CA LEU A 128 -7.61 8.65 -4.41
C LEU A 128 -8.30 8.83 -5.77
N VAL A 129 -7.72 9.68 -6.61
CA VAL A 129 -8.13 9.81 -8.00
C VAL A 129 -7.28 8.84 -8.81
N ASN A 130 -7.92 7.87 -9.47
CA ASN A 130 -7.25 6.92 -10.35
C ASN A 130 -6.80 7.66 -11.63
N ASN A 131 -5.74 8.45 -11.53
CA ASN A 131 -5.06 8.99 -12.70
C ASN A 131 -4.06 7.93 -13.15
N VAL A 132 -4.39 7.24 -14.24
CA VAL A 132 -3.43 6.37 -14.93
C VAL A 132 -2.43 7.30 -15.64
N GLU A 133 -1.46 7.84 -14.91
CA GLU A 133 -0.29 8.47 -15.54
C GLU A 133 0.67 7.36 -15.95
N THR A 134 0.53 6.89 -17.19
CA THR A 134 1.57 6.09 -17.86
C THR A 134 2.63 7.05 -18.38
N ASP A 135 3.56 7.47 -17.53
CA ASP A 135 4.78 8.12 -18.02
C ASP A 135 6.01 7.45 -17.40
N ASP A 136 6.09 6.13 -17.54
CA ASP A 136 7.31 5.40 -17.27
C ASP A 136 8.10 5.26 -18.58
N THR A 137 8.99 6.22 -18.81
CA THR A 137 9.89 6.24 -19.98
C THR A 137 11.21 5.52 -19.71
N ASP A 138 11.38 4.94 -18.52
CA ASP A 138 12.54 4.11 -18.19
C ASP A 138 12.29 2.65 -18.65
N PRO A 139 13.01 2.16 -19.67
CA PRO A 139 12.84 0.80 -20.17
C PRO A 139 13.08 -0.28 -19.11
N ALA A 140 13.96 -0.04 -18.14
CA ALA A 140 14.27 -1.03 -17.11
C ALA A 140 13.09 -1.24 -16.15
N HIS A 141 12.36 -0.18 -15.82
CA HIS A 141 11.14 -0.27 -15.01
C HIS A 141 10.01 -0.95 -15.78
N TYR A 142 9.81 -0.58 -17.05
CA TYR A 142 8.84 -1.19 -17.94
C TYR A 142 9.04 -2.71 -18.08
N ASP A 143 10.28 -3.16 -18.25
CA ASP A 143 10.60 -4.59 -18.39
C ASP A 143 10.33 -5.35 -17.08
N SER A 144 10.66 -4.75 -15.93
CA SER A 144 10.43 -5.36 -14.61
C SER A 144 8.94 -5.50 -14.26
N GLU A 145 8.13 -4.50 -14.59
CA GLU A 145 6.67 -4.51 -14.40
C GLU A 145 6.01 -5.51 -15.36
N THR A 146 6.44 -5.53 -16.62
CA THR A 146 5.95 -6.50 -17.59
C THR A 146 6.24 -7.94 -17.14
N CYS A 147 7.45 -8.20 -16.63
CA CYS A 147 7.81 -9.49 -16.05
C CYS A 147 6.87 -9.89 -14.91
N SER A 148 6.63 -9.00 -13.93
CA SER A 148 5.80 -9.32 -12.76
C SER A 148 4.34 -9.52 -13.13
N GLN A 149 3.81 -8.79 -14.11
CA GLN A 149 2.45 -8.97 -14.63
C GLN A 149 2.28 -10.34 -15.32
N PHE A 150 3.24 -10.77 -16.15
CA PHE A 150 3.21 -12.12 -16.74
C PHE A 150 3.33 -13.20 -15.66
N ALA A 151 4.24 -13.04 -14.70
CA ALA A 151 4.36 -13.96 -13.58
C ALA A 151 3.03 -14.11 -12.82
N SER A 152 2.37 -12.99 -12.52
CA SER A 152 1.06 -12.96 -11.84
C SER A 152 0.00 -13.79 -12.58
N ALA A 153 -0.13 -13.59 -13.89
CA ALA A 153 -1.09 -14.35 -14.69
C ALA A 153 -0.80 -15.86 -14.69
N LEU A 154 0.47 -16.23 -14.82
CA LEU A 154 0.90 -17.64 -14.79
C LEU A 154 0.68 -18.28 -13.43
N ILE A 155 0.98 -17.55 -12.35
CA ILE A 155 0.79 -18.00 -10.97
C ILE A 155 -0.70 -18.23 -10.69
N HIS A 156 -1.57 -17.33 -11.16
CA HIS A 156 -3.01 -17.48 -11.03
C HIS A 156 -3.51 -18.74 -11.75
N ALA A 157 -3.17 -18.90 -13.04
CA ALA A 157 -3.56 -20.06 -13.83
C ALA A 157 -3.02 -21.38 -13.23
N PHE A 158 -1.78 -21.37 -12.75
CA PHE A 158 -1.17 -22.55 -12.14
C PHE A 158 -1.80 -22.91 -10.79
N ALA A 159 -1.95 -21.94 -9.89
CA ALA A 159 -2.39 -22.18 -8.51
C ALA A 159 -3.90 -22.40 -8.38
N PHE A 160 -4.72 -21.60 -9.07
CA PHE A 160 -6.18 -21.68 -8.99
C PHE A 160 -6.78 -22.58 -10.07
N GLU A 161 -6.40 -22.36 -11.33
CA GLU A 161 -7.01 -23.04 -12.49
C GLU A 161 -6.37 -24.42 -12.74
N GLN A 162 -5.26 -24.71 -12.06
CA GLN A 162 -4.48 -25.96 -12.19
C GLN A 162 -4.00 -26.20 -13.62
N GLU A 163 -3.77 -25.12 -14.37
CA GLU A 163 -3.15 -25.21 -15.69
C GLU A 163 -1.66 -25.56 -15.56
N PRO A 164 -1.11 -26.42 -16.43
CA PRO A 164 0.30 -26.72 -16.39
C PRO A 164 1.13 -25.48 -16.76
N LEU A 165 2.28 -25.31 -16.10
CA LEU A 165 3.21 -24.24 -16.44
C LEU A 165 3.71 -24.34 -17.90
N PRO A 166 3.67 -23.25 -18.70
CA PRO A 166 4.04 -23.26 -20.12
C PRO A 166 5.46 -23.80 -20.38
N GLU A 167 5.60 -24.64 -21.39
CA GLU A 167 6.89 -25.30 -21.74
C GLU A 167 8.02 -24.31 -22.04
N ASN A 168 7.69 -23.11 -22.52
CA ASN A 168 8.66 -22.06 -22.88
C ASN A 168 9.07 -21.16 -21.70
N LEU A 169 8.64 -21.42 -20.46
CA LEU A 169 9.15 -20.69 -19.30
C LEU A 169 10.67 -20.88 -19.14
N SER A 170 11.34 -19.82 -18.70
CA SER A 170 12.73 -19.94 -18.26
C SER A 170 12.86 -20.94 -17.11
N SER A 171 13.99 -21.63 -17.03
CA SER A 171 14.20 -22.66 -16.01
C SER A 171 14.07 -22.09 -14.61
N GLU A 172 14.58 -20.87 -14.38
CA GLU A 172 14.50 -20.18 -13.09
C GLU A 172 13.07 -19.75 -12.75
N ALA A 173 12.32 -19.15 -13.68
CA ALA A 173 10.93 -18.79 -13.44
C ALA A 173 10.06 -20.04 -13.15
N ARG A 174 10.27 -21.12 -13.90
CA ARG A 174 9.60 -22.41 -13.68
C ARG A 174 9.92 -22.99 -12.30
N GLU A 175 11.17 -22.94 -11.88
CA GLU A 175 11.60 -23.38 -10.55
C GLU A 175 10.92 -22.56 -9.44
N ILE A 176 11.00 -21.22 -9.52
CA ILE A 176 10.41 -20.33 -8.51
C ILE A 176 8.90 -20.57 -8.41
N ILE A 177 8.17 -20.56 -9.54
CA ILE A 177 6.71 -20.73 -9.53
C ILE A 177 6.33 -22.14 -9.04
N GLY A 178 7.05 -23.16 -9.50
CA GLY A 178 6.81 -24.55 -9.08
C GLY A 178 7.02 -24.76 -7.59
N ASP A 179 8.09 -24.22 -7.02
CA ASP A 179 8.41 -24.36 -5.59
C ASP A 179 7.44 -23.56 -4.71
N ASP A 180 7.21 -22.30 -5.02
CA ASP A 180 6.50 -21.37 -4.13
C ASP A 180 4.97 -21.52 -4.22
N TYR A 181 4.45 -22.01 -5.35
CA TYR A 181 3.01 -22.14 -5.60
C TYR A 181 2.55 -23.57 -5.85
N GLY A 182 3.46 -24.52 -6.10
CA GLY A 182 3.09 -25.92 -6.39
C GLY A 182 2.28 -26.58 -5.26
N VAL A 183 2.56 -26.23 -4.01
CA VAL A 183 1.81 -26.73 -2.85
C VAL A 183 0.34 -26.29 -2.87
N LEU A 184 0.05 -25.10 -3.39
CA LEU A 184 -1.31 -24.54 -3.44
C LEU A 184 -2.20 -25.31 -4.42
N THR A 185 -1.61 -25.86 -5.49
CA THR A 185 -2.33 -26.70 -6.46
C THR A 185 -2.98 -27.93 -5.81
N GLY A 186 -2.36 -28.44 -4.73
CA GLY A 186 -2.83 -29.58 -3.95
C GLY A 186 -3.74 -29.21 -2.77
N ASP A 187 -3.76 -27.94 -2.34
CA ASP A 187 -4.49 -27.49 -1.15
C ASP A 187 -5.98 -27.21 -1.44
N ALA A 188 -6.86 -28.06 -0.90
CA ALA A 188 -8.30 -27.91 -1.07
C ALA A 188 -8.90 -26.67 -0.38
N SER A 189 -8.26 -26.18 0.68
CA SER A 189 -8.73 -24.99 1.41
C SER A 189 -8.44 -23.72 0.63
N PHE A 190 -7.25 -23.62 0.04
CA PHE A 190 -6.88 -22.52 -0.85
C PHE A 190 -7.79 -22.47 -2.08
N ARG A 191 -8.03 -23.62 -2.73
CA ARG A 191 -8.89 -23.69 -3.93
C ARG A 191 -10.36 -23.40 -3.67
N ALA A 192 -10.80 -23.45 -2.41
CA ALA A 192 -12.16 -23.08 -2.05
C ALA A 192 -12.32 -21.56 -1.85
N LEU A 193 -11.22 -20.80 -1.85
CA LEU A 193 -11.27 -19.35 -1.81
C LEU A 193 -11.79 -18.81 -3.13
N ASP A 194 -12.53 -17.70 -3.06
CA ASP A 194 -12.78 -16.85 -4.22
C ASP A 194 -11.43 -16.25 -4.67
N PRO A 195 -11.02 -16.40 -5.95
CA PRO A 195 -9.76 -15.86 -6.45
C PRO A 195 -9.59 -14.36 -6.23
N ASP A 196 -10.71 -13.62 -6.21
CA ASP A 196 -10.72 -12.17 -5.97
C ASP A 196 -10.80 -11.80 -4.47
N SER A 197 -10.86 -12.80 -3.58
CA SER A 197 -10.90 -12.55 -2.14
C SER A 197 -9.59 -11.99 -1.60
N PRO A 198 -9.64 -11.20 -0.51
CA PRO A 198 -8.42 -10.72 0.11
C PRO A 198 -7.50 -11.85 0.60
N ASP A 199 -8.05 -13.00 1.04
CA ASP A 199 -7.24 -14.15 1.47
C ASP A 199 -6.43 -14.73 0.31
N ALA A 200 -7.08 -14.95 -0.84
CA ALA A 200 -6.42 -15.42 -2.06
C ALA A 200 -5.28 -14.49 -2.47
N ARG A 201 -5.57 -13.19 -2.51
CA ARG A 201 -4.59 -12.16 -2.88
C ARG A 201 -3.39 -12.11 -1.93
N ILE A 202 -3.62 -12.19 -0.62
CA ILE A 202 -2.55 -12.17 0.38
C ILE A 202 -1.68 -13.42 0.31
N ILE A 203 -2.29 -14.59 0.13
CA ILE A 203 -1.53 -15.85 -0.02
C ILE A 203 -0.66 -15.80 -1.28
N LEU A 204 -1.24 -15.40 -2.42
CA LEU A 204 -0.48 -15.33 -3.67
C LEU A 204 0.62 -14.26 -3.62
N GLY A 205 0.30 -13.08 -3.08
CA GLY A 205 1.24 -11.96 -2.96
C GLY A 205 2.37 -12.26 -1.99
N ASN A 206 2.10 -12.83 -0.81
CA ASN A 206 3.18 -13.12 0.13
C ASN A 206 4.15 -14.20 -0.39
N ASN A 207 3.67 -15.14 -1.20
CA ASN A 207 4.53 -16.12 -1.86
C ASN A 207 5.32 -15.53 -3.04
N SER A 208 5.02 -14.30 -3.50
CA SER A 208 5.63 -13.73 -4.70
C SER A 208 7.01 -13.09 -4.47
N GLN A 209 7.55 -13.14 -3.26
CA GLN A 209 8.83 -12.49 -2.92
C GLN A 209 9.98 -12.88 -3.87
N ARG A 210 10.14 -14.18 -4.16
CA ARG A 210 11.22 -14.66 -5.05
C ARG A 210 10.99 -14.23 -6.49
N ILE A 211 9.78 -14.36 -7.00
CA ILE A 211 9.48 -14.02 -8.40
C ILE A 211 9.53 -12.50 -8.63
N ASN A 212 9.09 -11.70 -7.66
CA ASN A 212 9.18 -10.25 -7.72
C ASN A 212 10.63 -9.78 -7.71
N LYS A 213 11.50 -10.44 -6.94
CA LYS A 213 12.95 -10.18 -6.95
C LYS A 213 13.57 -10.56 -8.28
N PHE A 214 13.22 -11.71 -8.83
CA PHE A 214 13.65 -12.15 -10.16
C PHE A 214 13.30 -11.11 -11.23
N CYS A 215 12.05 -10.62 -11.24
CA CYS A 215 11.61 -9.58 -12.18
C CYS A 215 12.30 -8.23 -11.95
N ALA A 216 12.48 -7.80 -10.70
CA ALA A 216 13.20 -6.56 -10.38
C ALA A 216 14.67 -6.58 -10.82
N GLN A 217 15.25 -7.78 -11.03
CA GLN A 217 16.62 -7.97 -11.48
C GLN A 217 16.74 -8.14 -13.01
N GLY A 218 15.66 -7.90 -13.77
CA GLY A 218 15.63 -8.05 -15.22
C GLY A 218 15.46 -9.50 -15.69
N GLY A 219 14.85 -10.35 -14.86
CA GLY A 219 14.57 -11.73 -15.21
C GLY A 219 13.61 -11.88 -16.39
N GLU A 220 13.85 -12.87 -17.24
CA GLU A 220 12.98 -13.20 -18.37
C GLU A 220 12.04 -14.37 -17.98
N ILE A 221 10.73 -14.14 -17.96
CA ILE A 221 9.73 -15.18 -17.64
C ILE A 221 9.75 -16.31 -18.66
N PHE A 222 9.90 -15.95 -19.94
CA PHE A 222 9.93 -16.89 -21.05
C PHE A 222 11.35 -16.97 -21.61
N ASN A 223 11.81 -18.17 -21.96
CA ASN A 223 12.98 -18.30 -22.83
C ASN A 223 12.61 -17.63 -24.15
N GLY A 224 13.39 -16.62 -24.56
CA GLY A 224 13.06 -15.72 -25.66
C GLY A 224 12.31 -16.37 -26.82
N ILE A 225 11.26 -15.70 -27.30
CA ILE A 225 10.74 -15.93 -28.64
C ILE A 225 11.81 -15.39 -29.60
N GLY A 226 12.79 -16.22 -29.92
CA GLY A 226 13.69 -15.97 -31.05
C GLY A 226 12.92 -16.00 -32.36
#